data_AF-A0A255GQ15-F1
#
_entry.id   AF-A0A255GQ15-F1
#
_cell.length_a   1.000
_cell.length_b   1.000
_cell.length_c   1.000
_cell.angle_alpha   90.00
_cell.angle_beta   90.00
_cell.angle_gamma   90.00
#
_symmetry.space_group_name_H-M   'P 1'
#
loop_
_entity.id
_entity.type
_entity.pdbx_description
1 polymer ?
#
loop_
_entity_poly.entity_id
_entity_poly.type
_entity_poly.pdbx_seq_one_letter_code
_entity_poly.pdbx_strand_id
1 'polypeptide(L)'
;MLVPQTSPRRRPRWGCLIALLVALTLLITGVVLALNWRTDQQTSLRAGDTGLRVTALQYLLVDAGNDVSVTGNFATQTTAALRAYQQGNGLRVDGIAHADTLSALGGEPVGTDAPYQRRFRVKAAQTLLGLQGQPVPVQGDFDQATEQAVRALQDARGLTVTGTVDQATWETLMTGPRTGPAVSEADQFFEALAPQARATQAEFGVPAAVSMAQSAQETGYGHSAPGNNYYGIKCFRQVRSPVSFDCADRPTTEWVNGKQVPATESFRSYASMADSARDYGAFLRANSRYAPAFTRTNDPDGFARALQVAGYATDPTYADSLINIMQARNLYQYD
;
A
#
# COMPACT_ATOMS: atom_id res chain seq x y z
N MET A 1 44.45 -13.15 84.40
CA MET A 1 44.17 -11.87 83.73
C MET A 1 43.82 -12.19 82.29
N LEU A 2 42.53 -12.23 81.94
CA LEU A 2 42.05 -12.54 80.59
C LEU A 2 41.60 -11.23 79.92
N VAL A 3 42.23 -10.89 78.80
CA VAL A 3 41.90 -9.73 77.96
C VAL A 3 40.72 -10.11 77.04
N PRO A 4 39.66 -9.28 76.92
CA PRO A 4 38.58 -9.55 75.97
C PRO A 4 38.96 -9.09 74.55
N GLN A 5 38.73 -9.96 73.58
CA GLN A 5 38.85 -9.69 72.14
C GLN A 5 37.66 -8.85 71.65
N THR A 6 37.92 -7.69 71.03
CA THR A 6 36.90 -6.91 70.32
C THR A 6 36.79 -7.37 68.86
N SER A 7 35.58 -7.75 68.43
CA SER A 7 35.28 -8.12 67.04
C SER A 7 35.11 -6.90 66.13
N PRO A 8 35.47 -6.98 64.83
CA PRO A 8 35.41 -5.85 63.91
C PRO A 8 33.98 -5.60 63.37
N ARG A 9 33.55 -4.33 63.35
CA ARG A 9 32.27 -3.90 62.75
C ARG A 9 32.29 -4.06 61.23
N ARG A 10 31.39 -4.86 60.67
CA ARG A 10 31.14 -4.95 59.22
C ARG A 10 30.42 -3.68 58.73
N ARG A 11 31.00 -2.96 57.77
CA ARG A 11 30.30 -1.87 57.06
C ARG A 11 29.23 -2.48 56.12
N PRO A 12 28.03 -1.88 56.05
CA PRO A 12 26.95 -2.49 55.28
C PRO A 12 27.10 -2.23 53.77
N ARG A 13 26.86 -3.28 52.96
CA ARG A 13 27.07 -3.34 51.50
C ARG A 13 25.99 -2.61 50.67
N TRP A 14 25.55 -1.42 51.08
CA TRP A 14 24.47 -0.69 50.39
C TRP A 14 24.87 -0.13 49.02
N GLY A 15 26.15 0.21 48.83
CA GLY A 15 26.64 0.79 47.56
C GLY A 15 26.50 -0.15 46.35
N CYS A 16 26.59 -1.47 46.55
CA CYS A 16 26.49 -2.44 45.46
C CYS A 16 25.04 -2.68 45.01
N LEU A 17 24.07 -2.64 45.93
CA LEU A 17 22.64 -2.82 45.63
C LEU A 17 22.05 -1.60 44.91
N ILE A 18 22.46 -0.39 45.29
CA ILE A 18 22.01 0.84 44.62
C ILE A 18 22.58 0.93 43.20
N ALA A 19 23.86 0.61 43.01
CA ALA A 19 24.47 0.56 41.68
C ALA A 19 23.83 -0.49 40.77
N LEU A 20 23.44 -1.65 41.30
CA LEU A 20 22.76 -2.71 40.54
C LEU A 20 21.33 -2.31 40.14
N LEU A 21 20.58 -1.64 41.03
CA LEU A 21 19.23 -1.14 40.75
C LEU A 21 19.23 -0.01 39.71
N VAL A 22 20.20 0.91 39.78
CA VAL A 22 20.36 1.98 38.78
C VAL A 22 20.81 1.42 37.42
N ALA A 23 21.69 0.43 37.40
CA ALA A 23 22.08 -0.24 36.16
C ALA A 23 20.91 -1.03 35.53
N LEU A 24 20.08 -1.68 36.35
CA LEU A 24 18.91 -2.42 35.88
C LEU A 24 17.81 -1.49 35.34
N THR A 25 17.55 -0.35 35.98
CA THR A 25 16.59 0.63 35.46
C THR A 25 17.07 1.31 34.17
N LEU A 26 18.37 1.60 34.05
CA LEU A 26 18.97 2.13 32.80
C LEU A 26 18.97 1.08 31.66
N LEU A 27 19.17 -0.20 31.97
CA LEU A 27 19.05 -1.29 30.99
C LEU A 27 17.60 -1.51 30.56
N ILE A 28 16.64 -1.49 31.49
CA ILE A 28 15.21 -1.62 31.16
C ILE A 28 14.73 -0.42 30.33
N THR A 29 15.08 0.81 30.72
CA THR A 29 14.75 2.00 29.90
C THR A 29 15.43 1.99 28.55
N GLY A 30 16.70 1.58 28.47
CA GLY A 30 17.41 1.42 27.19
C GLY A 30 16.77 0.38 26.26
N VAL A 31 16.34 -0.76 26.80
CA VAL A 31 15.63 -1.81 26.05
C VAL A 31 14.23 -1.36 25.63
N VAL A 32 13.47 -0.70 26.51
CA VAL A 32 12.14 -0.14 26.19
C VAL A 32 12.25 0.96 25.14
N LEU A 33 13.23 1.85 25.23
CA LEU A 33 13.50 2.89 24.23
C LEU A 33 13.91 2.28 22.89
N ALA A 34 14.73 1.23 22.88
CA ALA A 34 15.13 0.54 21.66
C ALA A 34 13.98 -0.25 21.01
N LEU A 35 13.10 -0.84 21.81
CA LEU A 35 11.87 -1.50 21.33
C LEU A 35 10.90 -0.46 20.76
N ASN A 36 10.62 0.63 21.47
CA ASN A 36 9.77 1.71 20.97
C ASN A 36 10.33 2.35 19.70
N TRP A 37 11.64 2.57 19.62
CA TRP A 37 12.31 3.06 18.42
C TRP A 37 12.15 2.10 17.23
N ARG A 38 12.30 0.79 17.44
CA ARG A 38 12.08 -0.21 16.37
C ARG A 38 10.62 -0.23 15.91
N THR A 39 9.67 -0.10 16.82
CA THR A 39 8.24 -0.06 16.50
C THR A 39 7.84 1.23 15.76
N ASP A 40 8.40 2.38 16.17
CA ASP A 40 8.20 3.67 15.50
C ASP A 40 8.79 3.66 14.08
N GLN A 41 9.99 3.09 13.90
CA GLN A 41 10.61 2.93 12.58
C GLN A 41 9.84 1.99 11.63
N GLN A 42 9.13 1.00 12.16
CA GLN A 42 8.30 0.08 11.36
C GLN A 42 6.93 0.66 10.99
N THR A 43 6.48 1.71 11.67
CA THR A 43 5.13 2.27 11.49
C THR A 43 5.13 3.67 10.88
N SER A 44 6.25 4.39 10.94
CA SER A 44 6.41 5.71 10.32
C SER A 44 6.45 5.66 8.79
N LEU A 45 5.93 6.69 8.12
CA LEU A 45 6.12 6.93 6.68
C LEU A 45 7.09 8.11 6.46
N ARG A 46 7.99 7.99 5.49
CA ARG A 46 9.05 8.97 5.22
C ARG A 46 9.39 9.10 3.74
N ALA A 47 10.17 10.11 3.39
CA ALA A 47 10.67 10.29 2.04
C ALA A 47 11.35 9.03 1.49
N GLY A 48 10.96 8.63 0.29
CA GLY A 48 11.38 7.39 -0.36
C GLY A 48 10.41 6.22 -0.19
N ASP A 49 9.53 6.26 0.81
CA ASP A 49 8.48 5.24 0.98
C ASP A 49 7.44 5.36 -0.14
N THR A 50 6.75 4.26 -0.45
CA THR A 50 5.74 4.23 -1.50
C THR A 50 4.56 3.30 -1.14
N GLY A 51 3.56 3.20 -2.02
CA GLY A 51 2.45 2.24 -1.90
C GLY A 51 1.23 2.77 -1.14
N LEU A 52 0.31 1.87 -0.80
CA LEU A 52 -1.06 2.23 -0.37
C LEU A 52 -1.11 2.99 0.96
N ARG A 53 -0.15 2.76 1.88
CA ARG A 53 -0.05 3.56 3.11
C ARG A 53 0.34 5.01 2.81
N VAL A 54 1.21 5.23 1.82
CA VAL A 54 1.56 6.57 1.33
C VAL A 54 0.39 7.20 0.59
N THR A 55 -0.33 6.44 -0.23
CA THR A 55 -1.57 6.91 -0.89
C THR A 55 -2.59 7.38 0.14
N ALA A 56 -2.82 6.61 1.20
CA ALA A 56 -3.74 6.97 2.29
C ALA A 56 -3.26 8.22 3.05
N LEU A 57 -1.96 8.34 3.34
CA LEU A 57 -1.37 9.54 3.92
C LEU A 57 -1.62 10.78 3.04
N GLN A 58 -1.39 10.66 1.73
CA GLN A 58 -1.61 11.76 0.79
C GLN A 58 -3.09 12.15 0.74
N TYR A 59 -4.02 11.19 0.76
CA TYR A 59 -5.45 11.49 0.87
C TYR A 59 -5.80 12.25 2.16
N LEU A 60 -5.25 11.86 3.30
CA LEU A 60 -5.47 12.57 4.57
C LEU A 60 -4.87 13.98 4.56
N LEU A 61 -3.72 14.18 3.91
CA LEU A 61 -3.12 15.50 3.75
C LEU A 61 -3.98 16.42 2.88
N VAL A 62 -4.55 15.90 1.78
CA VAL A 62 -5.51 16.64 0.95
C VAL A 62 -6.78 16.97 1.74
N ASP A 63 -7.32 16.03 2.50
CA ASP A 63 -8.48 16.26 3.39
C ASP A 63 -8.20 17.36 4.43
N ALA A 64 -6.97 17.42 4.94
CA ALA A 64 -6.48 18.46 5.84
C ALA A 64 -6.16 19.80 5.14
N GLY A 65 -6.45 19.93 3.84
CA GLY A 65 -6.29 21.17 3.08
C GLY A 65 -4.89 21.41 2.51
N ASN A 66 -4.02 20.41 2.48
CA ASN A 66 -2.69 20.54 1.89
C ASN A 66 -2.71 20.22 0.39
N ASP A 67 -1.94 20.99 -0.38
CA ASP A 67 -1.76 20.76 -1.81
C ASP A 67 -0.72 19.65 -2.07
N VAL A 68 -1.20 18.41 -2.16
CA VAL A 68 -0.38 17.23 -2.46
C VAL A 68 -1.03 16.36 -3.53
N SER A 69 -0.23 15.90 -4.48
CA SER A 69 -0.65 14.93 -5.48
C SER A 69 -0.71 13.52 -4.87
N VAL A 70 -1.83 12.83 -5.01
CA VAL A 70 -1.96 11.43 -4.58
C VAL A 70 -1.33 10.53 -5.62
N THR A 71 -0.07 10.17 -5.39
CA THR A 71 0.78 9.41 -6.32
C THR A 71 1.16 8.04 -5.78
N GLY A 72 0.95 7.80 -4.48
CA GLY A 72 1.53 6.65 -3.78
C GLY A 72 3.02 6.77 -3.54
N ASN A 73 3.67 7.89 -3.90
CA ASN A 73 5.11 8.11 -3.71
C ASN A 73 5.37 9.20 -2.68
N PHE A 74 6.16 8.89 -1.65
CA PHE A 74 6.54 9.84 -0.61
C PHE A 74 7.74 10.65 -1.10
N ALA A 75 7.46 11.66 -1.92
CA ALA A 75 8.46 12.53 -2.51
C ALA A 75 8.48 13.92 -1.84
N THR A 76 9.12 14.88 -2.52
CA THR A 76 9.29 16.26 -2.04
C THR A 76 7.96 16.95 -1.73
N GLN A 77 6.92 16.77 -2.55
CA GLN A 77 5.60 17.40 -2.30
C GLN A 77 4.94 16.84 -1.03
N THR A 78 4.94 15.52 -0.85
CA THR A 78 4.43 14.87 0.37
C THR A 78 5.20 15.32 1.61
N THR A 79 6.53 15.42 1.52
CA THR A 79 7.38 15.90 2.61
C THR A 79 7.05 17.34 3.01
N ALA A 80 6.86 18.22 2.02
CA ALA A 80 6.50 19.61 2.25
C ALA A 80 5.10 19.75 2.88
N ALA A 81 4.12 19.04 2.33
CA ALA A 81 2.75 19.01 2.86
C ALA A 81 2.70 18.49 4.30
N LEU A 82 3.46 17.43 4.60
CA LEU A 82 3.51 16.87 5.94
C LEU A 82 4.14 17.84 6.94
N ARG A 83 5.22 18.53 6.57
CA ARG A 83 5.82 19.56 7.42
C ARG A 83 4.86 20.73 7.67
N ALA A 84 4.11 21.15 6.66
CA ALA A 84 3.10 22.19 6.80
C ALA A 84 1.99 21.75 7.78
N TYR A 85 1.49 20.53 7.62
CA TYR A 85 0.53 19.94 8.54
C TYR A 85 1.07 19.85 9.97
N GLN A 86 2.28 19.32 10.15
CA GLN A 86 2.94 19.20 11.44
C GLN A 86 3.09 20.56 12.12
N GLN A 87 3.54 21.58 11.38
CA GLN A 87 3.68 22.94 11.87
C GLN A 87 2.33 23.53 12.30
N GLY A 88 1.28 23.37 11.48
CA GLY A 88 -0.06 23.89 11.76
C GLY A 88 -0.74 23.24 12.97
N ASN A 89 -0.35 22.03 13.34
CA ASN A 89 -0.95 21.24 14.42
C ASN A 89 -0.05 21.11 15.66
N GLY A 90 1.07 21.84 15.73
CA GLY A 90 1.96 21.82 16.89
C GLY A 90 2.71 20.49 17.10
N LEU A 91 2.91 19.73 16.03
CA LEU A 91 3.63 18.46 16.01
C LEU A 91 5.12 18.66 15.71
N ARG A 92 5.92 17.60 15.87
CA ARG A 92 7.34 17.61 15.46
C ARG A 92 7.44 17.84 13.95
N VAL A 93 8.12 18.91 13.53
CA VAL A 93 8.27 19.30 12.12
C VAL A 93 9.52 18.68 11.50
N ASP A 94 9.49 17.38 11.21
CA ASP A 94 10.58 16.66 10.56
C ASP A 94 10.25 16.17 9.14
N GLY A 95 8.96 16.15 8.77
CA GLY A 95 8.47 15.59 7.51
C GLY A 95 8.42 14.06 7.49
N ILE A 96 8.37 13.43 8.66
CA ILE A 96 8.16 11.99 8.84
C ILE A 96 6.79 11.80 9.50
N ALA A 97 5.95 10.93 8.95
CA ALA A 97 4.63 10.62 9.51
C ALA A 97 4.80 9.59 10.63
N HIS A 98 5.28 10.05 11.79
CA HIS A 98 5.32 9.30 13.03
C HIS A 98 3.90 8.96 13.52
N ALA A 99 3.80 8.09 14.53
CA ALA A 99 2.51 7.65 15.07
C ALA A 99 1.63 8.82 15.57
N ASP A 100 2.23 9.85 16.16
CA ASP A 100 1.54 11.07 16.59
C ASP A 100 0.96 11.86 15.41
N THR A 101 1.72 11.99 14.33
CA THR A 101 1.32 12.67 13.10
C THR A 101 0.21 11.90 12.39
N LEU A 102 0.32 10.57 12.30
CA LEU A 102 -0.72 9.71 11.74
C LEU A 102 -2.01 9.79 12.59
N SER A 103 -1.91 9.69 13.91
CA SER A 103 -3.05 9.83 14.82
C SER A 103 -3.75 11.18 14.65
N ALA A 104 -3.00 12.28 14.56
CA ALA A 104 -3.56 13.61 14.33
C ALA A 104 -4.29 13.71 12.98
N LEU A 105 -3.72 13.15 11.90
CA LEU A 105 -4.35 13.13 10.57
C LEU A 105 -5.65 12.32 10.55
N GLY A 106 -5.67 11.18 11.25
CA GLY A 106 -6.84 10.31 11.37
C GLY A 106 -7.89 10.80 12.36
N GLY A 107 -7.54 11.61 13.36
CA GLY A 107 -8.34 11.84 14.57
C GLY A 107 -9.80 12.31 14.39
N GLU A 108 -10.15 12.91 13.25
CA GLU A 108 -11.52 13.25 12.93
C GLU A 108 -12.32 12.04 12.39
N PRO A 109 -13.41 11.62 13.08
CA PRO A 109 -14.22 10.48 12.67
C PRO A 109 -14.82 10.65 11.27
N VAL A 110 -15.05 9.52 10.58
CA VAL A 110 -15.79 9.48 9.31
C VAL A 110 -16.72 8.28 9.27
N GLY A 111 -17.97 8.49 8.85
CA GLY A 111 -19.02 7.47 8.82
C GLY A 111 -20.05 7.77 7.73
N THR A 112 -21.22 7.13 7.78
CA THR A 112 -22.29 7.26 6.77
C THR A 112 -22.78 8.71 6.57
N ASP A 113 -22.68 9.54 7.60
CA ASP A 113 -23.08 10.96 7.56
C ASP A 113 -21.95 11.89 7.09
N ALA A 114 -20.84 11.35 6.60
CA ALA A 114 -19.70 12.13 6.16
C ALA A 114 -20.09 13.06 4.99
N PRO A 115 -19.85 14.37 5.10
CA PRO A 115 -20.16 15.28 4.02
C PRO A 115 -19.18 15.08 2.86
N TYR A 116 -19.59 15.38 1.63
CA TYR A 116 -18.80 15.15 0.41
C TYR A 116 -17.38 15.77 0.46
N GLN A 117 -17.20 16.86 1.20
CA GLN A 117 -15.90 17.51 1.43
C GLN A 117 -14.87 16.55 2.08
N ARG A 118 -15.33 15.54 2.81
CA ARG A 118 -14.51 14.52 3.48
C ARG A 118 -14.23 13.29 2.60
N ARG A 119 -14.55 13.35 1.30
CA ARG A 119 -14.34 12.24 0.34
C ARG A 119 -12.91 11.70 0.35
N PHE A 120 -11.91 12.57 0.57
CA PHE A 120 -10.51 12.13 0.57
C PHE A 120 -10.19 11.31 1.81
N ARG A 121 -10.72 11.70 2.99
CA ARG A 121 -10.66 10.86 4.18
C ARG A 121 -11.36 9.52 4.00
N VAL A 122 -12.53 9.50 3.34
CA VAL A 122 -13.20 8.25 2.99
C VAL A 122 -12.33 7.38 2.08
N LYS A 123 -11.68 7.97 1.06
CA LYS A 123 -10.73 7.25 0.20
C LYS A 123 -9.53 6.71 0.97
N ALA A 124 -9.02 7.45 1.95
CA ALA A 124 -7.96 6.97 2.84
C ALA A 124 -8.42 5.74 3.63
N ALA A 125 -9.62 5.79 4.23
CA ALA A 125 -10.19 4.66 4.96
C ALA A 125 -10.38 3.44 4.04
N GLN A 126 -11.00 3.61 2.87
CA GLN A 126 -11.21 2.55 1.88
C GLN A 126 -9.89 1.91 1.42
N THR A 127 -8.86 2.74 1.20
CA THR A 127 -7.51 2.28 0.85
C THR A 127 -6.91 1.42 1.96
N LEU A 128 -6.99 1.87 3.22
CA LEU A 128 -6.40 1.16 4.36
C LEU A 128 -7.21 -0.09 4.74
N LEU A 129 -8.53 -0.10 4.56
CA LEU A 129 -9.37 -1.29 4.76
C LEU A 129 -8.94 -2.44 3.84
N GLY A 130 -8.57 -2.14 2.59
CA GLY A 130 -7.96 -3.12 1.67
C GLY A 130 -6.70 -3.76 2.25
N LEU A 131 -5.80 -2.96 2.84
CA LEU A 131 -4.60 -3.46 3.54
C LEU A 131 -4.91 -4.28 4.80
N GLN A 132 -6.12 -4.17 5.33
CA GLN A 132 -6.58 -4.98 6.47
C GLN A 132 -7.37 -6.22 6.05
N GLY A 133 -7.36 -6.57 4.76
CA GLY A 133 -8.12 -7.71 4.24
C GLY A 133 -9.63 -7.45 4.11
N GLN A 134 -10.05 -6.19 4.11
CA GLN A 134 -11.44 -5.75 3.95
C GLN A 134 -11.59 -4.86 2.70
N PRO A 135 -11.29 -5.35 1.48
CA PRO A 135 -11.26 -4.52 0.28
C PRO A 135 -12.65 -3.96 -0.08
N VAL A 136 -12.70 -2.68 -0.41
CA VAL A 136 -13.89 -1.96 -0.89
C VAL A 136 -13.51 -0.98 -2.02
N PRO A 137 -14.45 -0.59 -2.90
CA PRO A 137 -14.18 0.43 -3.93
C PRO A 137 -13.70 1.76 -3.33
N VAL A 138 -12.60 2.31 -3.86
CA VAL A 138 -12.01 3.59 -3.38
C VAL A 138 -12.65 4.79 -4.10
N GLN A 139 -13.95 4.97 -3.92
CA GLN A 139 -14.73 5.99 -4.60
C GLN A 139 -14.88 7.29 -3.80
N GLY A 140 -14.64 7.25 -2.49
CA GLY A 140 -14.79 8.41 -1.60
C GLY A 140 -16.18 8.62 -1.03
N ASP A 141 -17.11 7.71 -1.32
CA ASP A 141 -18.43 7.65 -0.70
C ASP A 141 -18.43 6.61 0.42
N PHE A 142 -18.89 6.99 1.62
CA PHE A 142 -18.97 6.09 2.77
C PHE A 142 -20.28 5.29 2.70
N ASP A 143 -20.33 4.36 1.74
CA ASP A 143 -21.49 3.55 1.45
C ASP A 143 -21.65 2.35 2.40
N GLN A 144 -22.72 1.57 2.20
CA GLN A 144 -23.02 0.39 3.00
C GLN A 144 -21.89 -0.65 2.97
N ALA A 145 -21.20 -0.81 1.84
CA ALA A 145 -20.07 -1.73 1.73
C ALA A 145 -18.88 -1.26 2.58
N THR A 146 -18.59 0.04 2.56
CA THR A 146 -17.56 0.67 3.40
C THR A 146 -17.91 0.53 4.88
N GLU A 147 -19.15 0.81 5.27
CA GLU A 147 -19.60 0.64 6.66
C GLU A 147 -19.45 -0.82 7.14
N GLN A 148 -19.86 -1.80 6.31
CA GLN A 148 -19.72 -3.22 6.64
C GLN A 148 -18.26 -3.64 6.78
N ALA A 149 -17.38 -3.17 5.90
CA ALA A 149 -15.93 -3.41 5.99
C ALA A 149 -15.32 -2.83 7.28
N VAL A 150 -15.76 -1.63 7.69
CA VAL A 150 -15.34 -1.03 8.97
C VAL A 150 -15.82 -1.85 10.15
N ARG A 151 -17.09 -2.29 10.15
CA ARG A 151 -17.63 -3.15 11.21
C ARG A 151 -16.88 -4.47 11.30
N ALA A 152 -16.57 -5.10 10.17
CA ALA A 152 -15.80 -6.34 10.11
C ALA A 152 -14.37 -6.15 10.63
N LEU A 153 -13.72 -5.05 10.30
CA LEU A 153 -12.42 -4.70 10.87
C LEU A 153 -12.50 -4.52 12.39
N GLN A 154 -13.47 -3.75 12.86
CA GLN A 154 -13.65 -3.46 14.29
C GLN A 154 -13.86 -4.76 15.08
N ASP A 155 -14.73 -5.63 14.60
CA ASP A 155 -14.97 -6.95 15.19
C ASP A 155 -13.70 -7.81 15.21
N ALA A 156 -13.03 -7.94 14.05
CA ALA A 156 -11.80 -8.72 13.92
C ALA A 156 -10.63 -8.22 14.78
N ARG A 157 -10.65 -6.94 15.17
CA ARG A 157 -9.61 -6.29 15.97
C ARG A 157 -10.02 -6.06 17.43
N GLY A 158 -11.21 -6.51 17.83
CA GLY A 158 -11.74 -6.36 19.19
C GLY A 158 -12.03 -4.91 19.59
N LEU A 159 -12.31 -4.05 18.61
CA LEU A 159 -12.75 -2.67 18.82
C LEU A 159 -14.27 -2.62 19.07
N THR A 160 -14.77 -1.50 19.57
CA THR A 160 -16.21 -1.24 19.59
C THR A 160 -16.73 -1.16 18.14
N VAL A 161 -17.75 -1.97 17.82
CA VAL A 161 -18.31 -2.05 16.46
C VAL A 161 -19.28 -0.88 16.22
N THR A 162 -18.73 0.28 15.88
CA THR A 162 -19.49 1.51 15.61
C THR A 162 -19.93 1.63 14.16
N GLY A 163 -19.21 0.99 13.22
CA GLY A 163 -19.36 1.21 11.77
C GLY A 163 -18.87 2.57 11.29
N THR A 164 -18.31 3.37 12.20
CA THR A 164 -17.66 4.65 11.92
C THR A 164 -16.16 4.45 12.09
N VAL A 165 -15.36 5.08 11.24
CA VAL A 165 -13.91 5.11 11.42
C VAL A 165 -13.59 6.19 12.47
N ASP A 166 -13.72 5.82 13.73
CA ASP A 166 -13.34 6.63 14.89
C ASP A 166 -11.83 6.61 15.15
N GLN A 167 -11.35 7.33 16.17
CA GLN A 167 -9.92 7.43 16.48
C GLN A 167 -9.25 6.05 16.64
N ALA A 168 -9.87 5.13 17.39
CA ALA A 168 -9.31 3.80 17.61
C ALA A 168 -9.24 2.98 16.30
N THR A 169 -10.26 3.13 15.45
CA THR A 169 -10.31 2.50 14.13
C THR A 169 -9.23 3.10 13.20
N TRP A 170 -9.04 4.41 13.22
CA TRP A 170 -7.98 5.10 12.48
C TRP A 170 -6.57 4.66 12.88
N GLU A 171 -6.30 4.59 14.17
CA GLU A 171 -5.02 4.09 14.69
C GLU A 171 -4.76 2.64 14.23
N THR A 172 -5.80 1.81 14.21
CA THR A 172 -5.74 0.42 13.73
C THR A 172 -5.47 0.36 12.22
N LEU A 173 -6.15 1.17 11.42
CA LEU A 173 -5.96 1.25 9.96
C LEU A 173 -4.56 1.72 9.57
N MET A 174 -4.04 2.75 10.26
CA MET A 174 -2.77 3.39 9.88
C MET A 174 -1.53 2.65 10.38
N THR A 175 -1.62 1.96 11.52
CA THR A 175 -0.46 1.25 12.11
C THR A 175 -0.32 -0.20 11.65
N GLY A 176 -1.31 -0.73 10.92
CA GLY A 176 -1.30 -2.10 10.40
C GLY A 176 -1.36 -3.17 11.51
N PRO A 177 -1.33 -4.47 11.17
CA PRO A 177 -1.27 -5.52 12.18
C PRO A 177 -0.04 -5.35 13.09
N ARG A 178 -0.29 -5.02 14.36
CA ARG A 178 0.71 -5.19 15.41
C ARG A 178 0.96 -6.70 15.52
N THR A 179 2.19 -7.11 15.22
CA THR A 179 2.72 -8.48 15.31
C THR A 179 2.45 -9.40 14.10
N GLY A 180 3.46 -9.44 13.23
CA GLY A 180 3.73 -10.42 12.17
C GLY A 180 5.05 -10.03 11.49
N PRO A 181 5.80 -10.95 10.84
CA PRO A 181 6.90 -10.54 9.98
C PRO A 181 6.36 -9.52 8.96
N ALA A 182 7.10 -8.43 8.71
CA ALA A 182 6.65 -7.37 7.82
C ALA A 182 6.27 -7.95 6.45
N VAL A 183 4.97 -7.94 6.13
CA VAL A 183 4.48 -8.23 4.77
C VAL A 183 5.11 -7.22 3.83
N SER A 184 5.81 -7.70 2.79
CA SER A 184 6.54 -6.81 1.89
C SER A 184 5.56 -5.92 1.12
N GLU A 185 6.00 -4.75 0.65
CA GLU A 185 5.14 -3.84 -0.15
C GLU A 185 4.57 -4.56 -1.39
N ALA A 186 5.34 -5.47 -1.96
CA ALA A 186 4.89 -6.35 -3.03
C ALA A 186 3.71 -7.27 -2.60
N ASP A 187 3.75 -7.83 -1.40
CA ASP A 187 2.66 -8.69 -0.92
C ASP A 187 1.39 -7.87 -0.66
N GLN A 188 1.53 -6.66 -0.10
CA GLN A 188 0.42 -5.73 0.09
C GLN A 188 -0.22 -5.31 -1.25
N PHE A 189 0.61 -5.09 -2.28
CA PHE A 189 0.14 -4.80 -3.63
C PHE A 189 -0.69 -5.97 -4.20
N PHE A 190 -0.19 -7.20 -4.06
CA PHE A 190 -0.91 -8.39 -4.55
C PHE A 190 -2.20 -8.66 -3.76
N GLU A 191 -2.21 -8.45 -2.45
CA GLU A 191 -3.43 -8.54 -1.63
C GLU A 191 -4.49 -7.54 -2.12
N ALA A 192 -4.08 -6.30 -2.42
CA ALA A 192 -4.97 -5.26 -2.89
C ALA A 192 -5.50 -5.50 -4.31
N LEU A 193 -4.73 -6.17 -5.18
CA LEU A 193 -5.05 -6.43 -6.59
C LEU A 193 -5.77 -7.77 -6.82
N ALA A 194 -5.60 -8.74 -5.91
CA ALA A 194 -6.17 -10.08 -6.03
C ALA A 194 -7.68 -10.11 -6.32
N PRO A 195 -8.56 -9.37 -5.60
CA PRO A 195 -10.00 -9.46 -5.87
C PRO A 195 -10.38 -8.94 -7.27
N GLN A 196 -9.70 -7.93 -7.78
CA GLN A 196 -9.91 -7.34 -9.10
C GLN A 196 -9.35 -8.24 -10.20
N ALA A 197 -8.20 -8.89 -9.96
CA ALA A 197 -7.64 -9.88 -10.85
C ALA A 197 -8.55 -11.11 -10.99
N ARG A 198 -9.09 -11.63 -9.88
CA ARG A 198 -10.08 -12.72 -9.88
C ARG A 198 -11.38 -12.30 -10.59
N ALA A 199 -11.86 -11.08 -10.36
CA ALA A 199 -13.03 -10.57 -11.08
C ALA A 199 -12.77 -10.47 -12.60
N THR A 200 -11.58 -10.00 -12.99
CA THR A 200 -11.14 -9.93 -14.39
C THR A 200 -11.05 -11.33 -15.02
N GLN A 201 -10.55 -12.31 -14.28
CA GLN A 201 -10.55 -13.71 -14.72
C GLN A 201 -11.96 -14.24 -14.92
N ALA A 202 -12.87 -14.01 -13.97
CA ALA A 202 -14.25 -14.46 -14.08
C ALA A 202 -14.99 -13.81 -15.26
N GLU A 203 -14.76 -12.52 -15.52
CA GLU A 203 -15.45 -11.78 -16.58
C GLU A 203 -14.86 -12.04 -17.98
N PHE A 204 -13.53 -12.12 -18.11
CA PHE A 204 -12.85 -12.12 -19.41
C PHE A 204 -12.01 -13.38 -19.69
N GLY A 205 -11.71 -14.19 -18.68
CA GLY A 205 -10.89 -15.39 -18.80
C GLY A 205 -9.38 -15.15 -18.83
N VAL A 206 -8.90 -13.97 -18.38
CA VAL A 206 -7.47 -13.74 -18.18
C VAL A 206 -7.06 -14.35 -16.84
N PRO A 207 -6.08 -15.25 -16.75
CA PRO A 207 -5.64 -15.80 -15.46
C PRO A 207 -5.28 -14.70 -14.46
N ALA A 208 -5.78 -14.79 -13.23
CA ALA A 208 -5.53 -13.82 -12.17
C ALA A 208 -4.03 -13.69 -11.90
N ALA A 209 -3.29 -14.80 -11.90
CA ALA A 209 -1.83 -14.78 -11.72
C ALA A 209 -1.13 -13.95 -12.80
N VAL A 210 -1.54 -14.07 -14.06
CA VAL A 210 -0.99 -13.29 -15.19
C VAL A 210 -1.33 -11.81 -15.05
N SER A 211 -2.58 -11.50 -14.72
CA SER A 211 -3.04 -10.13 -14.46
C SER A 211 -2.21 -9.46 -13.36
N MET A 212 -2.01 -10.17 -12.24
CA MET A 212 -1.24 -9.69 -11.10
C MET A 212 0.24 -9.49 -11.45
N ALA A 213 0.87 -10.47 -12.11
CA ALA A 213 2.27 -10.37 -12.51
C ALA A 213 2.54 -9.24 -13.50
N GLN A 214 1.65 -9.04 -14.49
CA GLN A 214 1.77 -7.92 -15.42
C GLN A 214 1.65 -6.59 -14.70
N SER A 215 0.63 -6.45 -13.86
CA SER A 215 0.42 -5.21 -13.11
C SER A 215 1.64 -4.87 -12.24
N ALA A 216 2.23 -5.89 -11.59
CA ALA A 216 3.47 -5.72 -10.83
C ALA A 216 4.65 -5.27 -11.71
N GLN A 217 4.83 -5.85 -12.89
CA GLN A 217 5.92 -5.48 -13.80
C GLN A 217 5.73 -4.06 -14.37
N GLU A 218 4.51 -3.69 -14.75
CA GLU A 218 4.19 -2.40 -15.38
C GLU A 218 4.31 -1.22 -14.40
N THR A 219 4.01 -1.47 -13.11
CA THR A 219 3.95 -0.40 -12.11
C THR A 219 5.09 -0.45 -11.10
N GLY A 220 5.94 -1.48 -11.18
CA GLY A 220 6.86 -1.84 -10.11
C GLY A 220 6.09 -2.10 -8.82
N TYR A 221 5.24 -3.13 -8.76
CA TYR A 221 4.45 -3.47 -7.57
C TYR A 221 3.61 -2.30 -7.02
N GLY A 222 3.07 -1.46 -7.91
CA GLY A 222 2.25 -0.30 -7.57
C GLY A 222 3.02 0.98 -7.23
N HIS A 223 4.35 0.99 -7.31
CA HIS A 223 5.16 2.19 -7.05
C HIS A 223 4.85 3.35 -8.02
N SER A 224 4.44 3.05 -9.26
CA SER A 224 4.06 4.07 -10.22
C SER A 224 2.93 3.58 -11.12
N ALA A 225 1.71 4.06 -10.86
CA ALA A 225 0.55 3.85 -11.72
C ALA A 225 -0.12 5.20 -12.11
N PRO A 226 0.54 6.06 -12.92
CA PRO A 226 -0.01 7.36 -13.30
C PRO A 226 -1.40 7.22 -13.92
N GLY A 227 -2.36 8.02 -13.44
CA GLY A 227 -3.76 7.93 -13.89
C GLY A 227 -4.48 6.65 -13.45
N ASN A 228 -3.99 5.96 -12.40
CA ASN A 228 -4.45 4.63 -11.99
C ASN A 228 -4.34 3.57 -13.09
N ASN A 229 -3.41 3.73 -14.03
CA ASN A 229 -3.16 2.75 -15.08
C ASN A 229 -2.19 1.69 -14.59
N TYR A 230 -2.74 0.60 -14.06
CA TYR A 230 -1.95 -0.48 -13.46
C TYR A 230 -1.38 -1.46 -14.48
N TYR A 231 -1.74 -1.34 -15.76
CA TYR A 231 -1.39 -2.31 -16.81
C TYR A 231 -0.70 -1.67 -18.02
N GLY A 232 -0.32 -0.39 -17.92
CA GLY A 232 0.36 0.34 -18.99
C GLY A 232 -0.46 0.48 -20.28
N ILE A 233 -1.80 0.48 -20.21
CA ILE A 233 -2.65 0.44 -21.41
C ILE A 233 -2.58 1.77 -22.15
N LYS A 234 -1.99 1.74 -23.35
CA LYS A 234 -1.96 2.88 -24.28
C LYS A 234 -3.37 3.19 -24.83
N CYS A 235 -3.55 4.43 -25.26
CA CYS A 235 -4.76 4.87 -25.94
C CYS A 235 -4.72 4.44 -27.41
N PHE A 236 -5.71 3.64 -27.82
CA PHE A 236 -5.87 3.20 -29.19
C PHE A 236 -7.12 3.83 -29.80
N ARG A 237 -6.97 4.56 -30.91
CA ARG A 237 -8.12 5.23 -31.59
C ARG A 237 -9.22 4.25 -32.04
N GLN A 238 -8.89 2.97 -32.17
CA GLN A 238 -9.77 1.93 -32.71
C GLN A 238 -10.37 1.01 -31.64
N VAL A 239 -9.85 1.02 -30.40
CA VAL A 239 -10.37 0.20 -29.30
C VAL A 239 -10.86 1.14 -28.21
N ARG A 240 -12.18 1.33 -28.15
CA ARG A 240 -12.82 2.17 -27.14
C ARG A 240 -12.86 1.43 -25.81
N SER A 241 -12.38 2.08 -24.75
CA SER A 241 -12.52 1.55 -23.39
C SER A 241 -13.96 1.75 -22.88
N PRO A 242 -14.55 0.79 -22.17
CA PRO A 242 -15.83 0.97 -21.49
C PRO A 242 -15.73 1.81 -20.21
N VAL A 243 -14.53 1.99 -19.63
CA VAL A 243 -14.35 2.54 -18.27
C VAL A 243 -13.24 3.59 -18.13
N SER A 244 -12.35 3.74 -19.12
CA SER A 244 -11.35 4.82 -19.14
C SER A 244 -12.05 6.16 -19.35
N PHE A 245 -11.74 7.16 -18.50
CA PHE A 245 -12.32 8.50 -18.60
C PHE A 245 -11.40 9.51 -19.31
N ASP A 246 -10.10 9.21 -19.40
CA ASP A 246 -9.11 10.13 -20.01
C ASP A 246 -8.00 9.37 -20.75
N CYS A 247 -7.34 10.09 -21.65
CA CYS A 247 -6.15 9.69 -22.39
C CYS A 247 -5.10 10.80 -22.25
N ALA A 248 -4.04 10.53 -21.48
CA ALA A 248 -3.02 11.52 -21.17
C ALA A 248 -1.67 11.11 -21.77
N ASP A 249 -1.02 12.07 -22.44
CA ASP A 249 0.35 11.88 -22.94
C ASP A 249 1.34 11.82 -21.78
N ARG A 250 2.17 10.77 -21.77
CA ARG A 250 3.19 10.52 -20.75
C ARG A 250 4.54 10.25 -21.42
N PRO A 251 5.65 10.76 -20.87
CA PRO A 251 6.97 10.32 -21.28
C PRO A 251 7.16 8.83 -20.93
N THR A 252 7.75 8.08 -21.86
CA THR A 252 8.09 6.67 -21.70
C THR A 252 9.43 6.36 -22.37
N THR A 253 9.90 5.13 -22.26
CA THR A 253 11.09 4.62 -22.93
C THR A 253 10.70 3.45 -23.83
N GLU A 254 11.00 3.55 -25.12
CA GLU A 254 10.69 2.53 -26.12
C GLU A 254 11.95 1.78 -26.54
N TRP A 255 11.82 0.51 -26.88
CA TRP A 255 12.91 -0.29 -27.43
C TRP A 255 12.88 -0.25 -28.96
N VAL A 256 13.85 0.43 -29.57
CA VAL A 256 14.01 0.49 -31.03
C VAL A 256 15.38 -0.09 -31.38
N ASN A 257 15.40 -1.17 -32.17
CA ASN A 257 16.62 -1.88 -32.57
C ASN A 257 17.51 -2.29 -31.38
N GLY A 258 16.91 -2.77 -30.29
CA GLY A 258 17.64 -3.19 -29.09
C GLY A 258 18.25 -2.06 -28.26
N LYS A 259 17.83 -0.81 -28.49
CA LYS A 259 18.21 0.36 -27.66
C LYS A 259 16.98 1.05 -27.09
N GLN A 260 17.09 1.48 -25.84
CA GLN A 260 16.09 2.31 -25.18
C GLN A 260 16.17 3.76 -25.70
N VAL A 261 15.05 4.30 -26.17
CA VAL A 261 14.92 5.69 -26.64
C VAL A 261 13.75 6.37 -25.92
N PRO A 262 13.88 7.65 -25.52
CA PRO A 262 12.75 8.41 -24.99
C PRO A 262 11.63 8.53 -26.02
N ALA A 263 10.39 8.38 -25.59
CA ALA A 263 9.20 8.59 -26.39
C ALA A 263 8.11 9.28 -25.56
N THR A 264 7.09 9.80 -26.23
CA THR A 264 5.85 10.26 -25.60
C THR A 264 4.73 9.41 -26.14
N GLU A 265 3.97 8.79 -25.25
CA GLU A 265 2.88 7.90 -25.58
C GLU A 265 1.64 8.28 -24.78
N SER A 266 0.46 8.05 -25.35
CA SER A 266 -0.81 8.40 -24.71
C SER A 266 -1.33 7.19 -23.95
N PHE A 267 -1.61 7.34 -22.65
CA PHE A 267 -2.06 6.26 -21.77
C PHE A 267 -3.44 6.54 -21.20
N ARG A 268 -4.22 5.47 -21.06
CA ARG A 268 -5.56 5.50 -20.44
C ARG A 268 -5.46 5.89 -18.97
N SER A 269 -6.49 6.54 -18.44
CA SER A 269 -6.64 6.84 -17.01
C SER A 269 -7.99 6.34 -16.48
N TYR A 270 -7.98 5.90 -15.22
CA TYR A 270 -9.06 5.16 -14.58
C TYR A 270 -9.43 5.74 -13.23
N ALA A 271 -10.68 5.55 -12.81
CA ALA A 271 -11.14 6.03 -11.52
C ALA A 271 -10.56 5.19 -10.36
N SER A 272 -10.26 3.91 -10.63
CA SER A 272 -9.76 2.96 -9.64
C SER A 272 -8.86 1.88 -10.24
N MET A 273 -8.16 1.14 -9.37
CA MET A 273 -7.44 -0.10 -9.74
C MET A 273 -8.39 -1.15 -10.34
N ALA A 274 -9.63 -1.23 -9.84
CA ALA A 274 -10.63 -2.16 -10.35
C ALA A 274 -11.03 -1.84 -11.79
N ASP A 275 -11.21 -0.56 -12.13
CA ASP A 275 -11.50 -0.13 -13.51
C ASP A 275 -10.34 -0.43 -14.44
N SER A 276 -9.09 -0.22 -13.97
CA SER A 276 -7.90 -0.55 -14.75
C SER A 276 -7.79 -2.05 -15.04
N ALA A 277 -8.01 -2.90 -14.02
CA ALA A 277 -8.01 -4.36 -14.17
C ALA A 277 -9.13 -4.86 -15.09
N ARG A 278 -10.33 -4.28 -14.95
CA ARG A 278 -11.46 -4.62 -15.81
C ARG A 278 -11.22 -4.21 -17.26
N ASP A 279 -10.68 -3.01 -17.49
CA ASP A 279 -10.34 -2.54 -18.84
C ASP A 279 -9.21 -3.35 -19.47
N TYR A 280 -8.25 -3.82 -18.67
CA TYR A 280 -7.21 -4.74 -19.11
C TYR A 280 -7.78 -6.05 -19.67
N GLY A 281 -8.68 -6.70 -18.93
CA GLY A 281 -9.37 -7.90 -19.41
C GLY A 281 -10.19 -7.63 -20.68
N ALA A 282 -10.95 -6.54 -20.70
CA ALA A 282 -11.74 -6.14 -21.86
C ALA A 282 -10.87 -5.86 -23.09
N PHE A 283 -9.75 -5.16 -22.93
CA PHE A 283 -8.80 -4.85 -23.98
C PHE A 283 -8.21 -6.12 -24.62
N LEU A 284 -7.71 -7.04 -23.79
CA LEU A 284 -7.17 -8.30 -24.29
C LEU A 284 -8.24 -9.12 -25.01
N ARG A 285 -9.44 -9.22 -24.43
CA ARG A 285 -10.53 -10.03 -24.97
C ARG A 285 -11.07 -9.48 -26.29
N ALA A 286 -11.14 -8.16 -26.45
CA ALA A 286 -11.65 -7.51 -27.65
C ALA A 286 -10.64 -7.50 -28.81
N ASN A 287 -9.34 -7.63 -28.54
CA ASN A 287 -8.31 -7.54 -29.55
C ASN A 287 -7.93 -8.93 -30.08
N SER A 288 -8.29 -9.22 -31.33
CA SER A 288 -8.07 -10.52 -31.98
C SER A 288 -6.60 -10.95 -32.02
N ARG A 289 -5.64 -10.02 -31.92
CA ARG A 289 -4.22 -10.31 -31.75
C ARG A 289 -3.95 -11.26 -30.58
N TYR A 290 -4.69 -11.15 -29.48
CA TYR A 290 -4.49 -11.95 -28.27
C TYR A 290 -5.38 -13.19 -28.20
N ALA A 291 -6.21 -13.47 -29.22
CA ALA A 291 -7.08 -14.64 -29.24
C ALA A 291 -6.36 -15.98 -28.96
N PRO A 292 -5.11 -16.22 -29.44
CA PRO A 292 -4.38 -17.43 -29.09
C PRO A 292 -4.13 -17.61 -27.59
N ALA A 293 -3.94 -16.52 -26.83
CA ALA A 293 -3.73 -16.59 -25.38
C ALA A 293 -4.97 -17.12 -24.65
N PHE A 294 -6.17 -16.75 -25.11
CA PHE A 294 -7.43 -17.23 -24.54
C PHE A 294 -7.75 -18.70 -24.83
N THR A 295 -6.88 -19.43 -25.53
CA THR A 295 -6.92 -20.91 -25.57
C THR A 295 -6.20 -21.56 -24.36
N ARG A 296 -5.55 -20.74 -23.52
CA ARG A 296 -4.70 -21.14 -22.39
C ARG A 296 -5.19 -20.57 -21.06
N THR A 297 -6.49 -20.36 -20.89
CA THR A 297 -7.04 -19.73 -19.67
C THR A 297 -6.79 -20.53 -18.39
N ASN A 298 -6.51 -21.84 -18.50
CA ASN A 298 -6.16 -22.73 -17.38
C ASN A 298 -4.65 -23.02 -17.32
N ASP A 299 -3.84 -22.30 -18.09
CA ASP A 299 -2.39 -22.44 -18.19
C ASP A 299 -1.76 -21.04 -18.16
N PRO A 300 -1.57 -20.44 -16.97
CA PRO A 300 -1.10 -19.06 -16.81
C PRO A 300 0.26 -18.82 -17.49
N ASP A 301 1.18 -19.77 -17.39
CA ASP A 301 2.48 -19.70 -18.06
C ASP A 301 2.33 -19.72 -19.59
N GLY A 302 1.48 -20.61 -20.12
CA GLY A 302 1.16 -20.65 -21.55
C GLY A 302 0.45 -19.39 -22.03
N PHE A 303 -0.42 -18.79 -21.21
CA PHE A 303 -1.07 -17.52 -21.50
C PHE A 303 -0.05 -16.40 -21.61
N ALA A 304 0.88 -16.27 -20.64
CA ALA A 304 1.96 -15.27 -20.69
C ALA A 304 2.85 -15.42 -21.93
N ARG A 305 3.24 -16.65 -22.29
CA ARG A 305 4.00 -16.93 -23.52
C ARG A 305 3.22 -16.56 -24.78
N ALA A 306 1.92 -16.84 -24.81
CA ALA A 306 1.07 -16.47 -25.94
C ALA A 306 0.92 -14.94 -26.08
N LEU A 307 0.88 -14.19 -24.99
CA LEU A 307 0.92 -12.72 -25.04
C LEU A 307 2.22 -12.19 -25.63
N GLN A 308 3.37 -12.78 -25.26
CA GLN A 308 4.66 -12.40 -25.84
C GLN A 308 4.70 -12.68 -27.35
N VAL A 309 4.27 -13.87 -27.78
CA VAL A 309 4.19 -14.24 -29.20
C VAL A 309 3.26 -13.29 -29.97
N ALA A 310 2.17 -12.86 -29.35
CA ALA A 310 1.25 -11.88 -29.91
C ALA A 310 1.82 -10.45 -29.96
N GLY A 311 2.99 -10.19 -29.36
CA GLY A 311 3.65 -8.90 -29.35
C GLY A 311 3.03 -7.91 -28.37
N TYR A 312 2.66 -8.38 -27.16
CA TYR A 312 2.23 -7.49 -26.07
C TYR A 312 3.36 -6.53 -25.65
N ALA A 313 4.60 -7.05 -25.55
CA ALA A 313 5.80 -6.28 -25.26
C ALA A 313 6.90 -6.60 -26.29
N THR A 314 7.79 -5.64 -26.52
CA THR A 314 8.98 -5.80 -27.38
C THR A 314 10.15 -6.48 -26.65
N ASP A 315 10.05 -6.64 -25.33
CA ASP A 315 11.06 -7.31 -24.51
C ASP A 315 11.12 -8.82 -24.82
N PRO A 316 12.28 -9.36 -25.24
CA PRO A 316 12.43 -10.79 -25.54
C PRO A 316 12.27 -11.71 -24.32
N THR A 317 12.34 -11.18 -23.10
CA THR A 317 12.23 -11.92 -21.82
C THR A 317 10.92 -11.65 -21.08
N TYR A 318 9.94 -11.05 -21.77
CA TYR A 318 8.68 -10.62 -21.16
C TYR A 318 7.93 -11.75 -20.44
N ALA A 319 7.64 -12.86 -21.12
CA ALA A 319 6.87 -13.96 -20.53
C ALA A 319 7.64 -14.61 -19.37
N ASP A 320 8.96 -14.78 -19.51
CA ASP A 320 9.80 -15.34 -18.45
C ASP A 320 9.79 -14.45 -17.20
N SER A 321 9.80 -13.12 -17.38
CA SER A 321 9.70 -12.17 -16.27
C SER A 321 8.38 -12.30 -15.51
N LEU A 322 7.26 -12.42 -16.22
CA LEU A 322 5.95 -12.65 -15.61
C LEU A 322 5.90 -13.99 -14.87
N ILE A 323 6.37 -15.06 -15.49
CA ILE A 323 6.40 -16.40 -14.90
C ILE A 323 7.25 -16.40 -13.62
N ASN A 324 8.41 -15.73 -13.64
CA ASN A 324 9.25 -15.59 -12.46
C ASN A 324 8.53 -14.86 -11.31
N ILE A 325 7.78 -13.80 -11.61
CA ILE A 325 6.96 -13.09 -10.61
C ILE A 325 5.86 -14.02 -10.06
N MET A 326 5.13 -14.73 -10.94
CA MET A 326 4.07 -15.66 -10.54
C MET A 326 4.61 -16.75 -9.61
N GLN A 327 5.75 -17.36 -9.94
CA GLN A 327 6.39 -18.39 -9.13
C GLN A 327 6.91 -17.85 -7.81
N ALA A 328 7.69 -16.76 -7.84
CA ALA A 328 8.34 -16.20 -6.66
C ALA A 328 7.33 -15.71 -5.60
N ARG A 329 6.12 -15.33 -6.03
CA ARG A 329 5.06 -14.80 -5.17
C ARG A 329 3.88 -15.77 -5.00
N ASN A 330 4.02 -16.99 -5.50
CA ASN A 330 2.98 -18.02 -5.46
C ASN A 330 1.62 -17.50 -5.97
N LEU A 331 1.61 -16.78 -7.09
CA LEU A 331 0.39 -16.13 -7.58
C LEU A 331 -0.62 -17.12 -8.19
N TYR A 332 -0.19 -18.33 -8.52
CA TYR A 332 -1.07 -19.40 -9.02
C TYR A 332 -2.19 -19.79 -8.04
N GLN A 333 -2.04 -19.47 -6.75
CA GLN A 333 -3.12 -19.66 -5.76
C GLN A 333 -4.35 -18.76 -6.02
N TYR A 334 -4.20 -17.75 -6.88
CA TYR A 334 -5.27 -16.81 -7.24
C TYR A 334 -6.08 -17.20 -8.48
N ASP A 335 -5.65 -18.20 -9.23
CA ASP A 335 -6.39 -18.72 -10.39
C ASP A 335 -7.57 -19.62 -9.98
#